data_AF-A0A1I2NM60-F1
#
_entry.id   AF-A0A1I2NM60-F1
#
_cell.length_a   1.000
_cell.length_b   1.000
_cell.length_c   1.000
_cell.angle_alpha   90.00
_cell.angle_beta   90.00
_cell.angle_gamma   90.00
#
_symmetry.space_group_name_H-M   'P 1'
#
loop_
_entity.id
_entity.type
_entity.pdbx_description
1 polymer ?
#
loop_
_entity_poly.entity_id
_entity_poly.type
_entity_poly.pdbx_seq_one_letter_code
_entity_poly.pdbx_strand_id
1 'polypeptide(L)'
;MINIKEVHEFINSIYENAENAYKKLSESEKIKCTYTICKGNYIKIGSEYRYQHYGIPIIVIEGVGDIGFNMDGIFFEFFLDRDELANMDFNEISNRHVEIYGAEDCSVDYYKIGDKLRNVKRKIEGSTENSFGIAFYYNSYDVDRDIIEEFMIVKKALKK
;
A
#
# COMPACT_ATOMS: atom_id res chain seq x y z
N MET A 1 26.26 -9.27 -15.95
CA MET A 1 25.28 -10.10 -16.67
C MET A 1 24.14 -10.38 -15.71
N ILE A 2 22.88 -10.22 -16.11
CA ILE A 2 21.75 -10.49 -15.22
C ILE A 2 21.68 -12.00 -14.99
N ASN A 3 21.57 -12.44 -13.72
CA ASN A 3 21.33 -13.84 -13.41
C ASN A 3 19.84 -14.15 -13.63
N ILE A 4 19.52 -14.76 -14.78
CA ILE A 4 18.13 -15.06 -15.17
C ILE A 4 17.44 -15.96 -14.15
N LYS A 5 18.17 -16.90 -13.55
CA LYS A 5 17.62 -17.82 -12.56
C LYS A 5 17.17 -17.07 -11.30
N GLU A 6 18.02 -16.19 -10.76
CA GLU A 6 17.68 -15.38 -9.60
C GLU A 6 16.48 -14.47 -9.86
N VAL A 7 16.42 -13.84 -11.04
CA VAL A 7 15.26 -13.00 -11.41
C VAL A 7 13.97 -13.83 -11.50
N HIS A 8 14.03 -15.03 -12.09
CA HIS A 8 12.88 -15.92 -12.19
C HIS A 8 12.38 -16.37 -10.81
N GLU A 9 13.28 -16.84 -9.95
CA GLU A 9 12.97 -17.29 -8.60
C GLU A 9 12.41 -16.14 -7.77
N PHE A 10 13.00 -14.95 -7.88
CA PHE A 10 12.49 -13.76 -7.20
C PHE A 10 11.08 -13.41 -7.65
N ILE A 11 10.83 -13.28 -8.95
CA ILE A 11 9.50 -12.96 -9.46
C ILE A 11 8.48 -14.01 -9.01
N ASN A 12 8.76 -15.31 -9.14
CA ASN A 12 7.82 -16.34 -8.69
C ASN A 12 7.50 -16.19 -7.20
N SER A 13 8.50 -15.90 -6.36
CA SER A 13 8.26 -15.72 -4.92
C SER A 13 7.26 -14.59 -4.61
N ILE A 14 7.23 -13.53 -5.41
CA ILE A 14 6.25 -12.42 -5.27
C ILE A 14 4.83 -12.95 -5.46
N TYR A 15 4.61 -13.70 -6.53
CA TYR A 15 3.29 -14.25 -6.87
C TYR A 15 2.88 -15.36 -5.90
N GLU A 16 3.79 -16.26 -5.54
CA GLU A 16 3.53 -17.32 -4.57
C GLU A 16 3.14 -16.74 -3.20
N ASN A 17 3.83 -15.68 -2.74
CA ASN A 17 3.47 -14.98 -1.51
C ASN A 17 2.08 -14.34 -1.58
N ALA A 18 1.76 -13.70 -2.71
CA ALA A 18 0.45 -13.11 -2.93
C ALA A 18 -0.67 -14.16 -2.97
N GLU A 19 -0.46 -15.29 -3.65
CA GLU A 19 -1.40 -16.40 -3.71
C GLU A 19 -1.63 -17.04 -2.33
N ASN A 20 -0.55 -17.24 -1.56
CA ASN A 20 -0.63 -17.75 -0.20
C ASN A 20 -1.41 -16.80 0.73
N ALA A 21 -1.16 -15.49 0.63
CA ALA A 21 -1.91 -14.49 1.39
C ALA A 21 -3.39 -14.45 0.98
N TYR A 22 -3.67 -14.49 -0.32
CA TYR A 22 -5.04 -14.52 -0.84
C TYR A 22 -5.79 -15.76 -0.36
N LYS A 23 -5.17 -16.95 -0.42
CA LYS A 23 -5.79 -18.19 0.05
C LYS A 23 -6.22 -18.06 1.52
N LYS A 24 -5.31 -17.62 2.39
CA LYS A 24 -5.61 -17.41 3.82
C LYS A 24 -6.74 -16.40 4.05
N LEU A 25 -6.78 -15.30 3.29
CA LEU A 25 -7.85 -14.31 3.37
C LEU A 25 -9.19 -14.87 2.88
N SER A 26 -9.18 -15.60 1.76
CA SER A 26 -10.38 -16.16 1.13
C SER A 26 -11.04 -17.28 1.94
N GLU A 27 -10.27 -17.96 2.81
CA GLU A 27 -10.78 -18.95 3.77
C GLU A 27 -11.53 -18.28 4.95
N SER A 28 -11.43 -16.96 5.12
CA SER A 28 -12.15 -16.20 6.14
C SER A 28 -13.55 -15.79 5.68
N GLU A 29 -14.60 -16.29 6.35
CA GLU A 29 -15.99 -15.88 6.06
C GLU A 29 -16.25 -14.37 6.27
N LYS A 30 -15.36 -13.67 6.98
CA LYS A 30 -15.52 -12.24 7.33
C LYS A 30 -14.89 -11.30 6.31
N ILE A 31 -14.07 -11.80 5.40
CA ILE A 31 -13.28 -10.97 4.48
C ILE A 31 -13.67 -11.33 3.05
N LYS A 32 -14.32 -10.40 2.36
CA LYS A 32 -14.50 -10.49 0.91
C LYS A 32 -13.28 -9.90 0.24
N CYS A 33 -12.60 -10.70 -0.58
CA CYS A 33 -11.43 -10.26 -1.31
C CYS A 33 -11.35 -10.87 -2.71
N THR A 34 -10.64 -10.22 -3.62
CA THR A 34 -10.38 -10.67 -4.98
C THR A 34 -8.89 -10.58 -5.29
N TYR A 35 -8.34 -11.62 -5.92
CA TYR A 35 -6.98 -11.61 -6.44
C TYR A 35 -6.97 -11.14 -7.89
N THR A 36 -6.08 -10.20 -8.23
CA THR A 36 -5.94 -9.66 -9.59
C THR A 36 -4.49 -9.35 -9.94
N ILE A 37 -4.19 -9.29 -11.24
CA ILE A 37 -2.90 -8.82 -11.75
C ILE A 37 -3.11 -7.44 -12.35
N CYS A 38 -2.59 -6.41 -11.67
CA CYS A 38 -2.75 -5.03 -12.08
C CYS A 38 -1.55 -4.55 -12.90
N LYS A 39 -1.80 -3.86 -14.01
CA LYS A 39 -0.77 -3.23 -14.87
C LYS A 39 -0.79 -1.72 -14.70
N GLY A 40 0.33 -1.07 -15.01
CA GLY A 40 0.43 0.39 -14.98
C GLY A 40 0.70 0.97 -13.60
N ASN A 41 1.29 0.16 -12.72
CA ASN A 41 1.77 0.58 -11.41
C ASN A 41 3.10 1.33 -11.53
N TYR A 42 3.53 1.95 -10.44
CA TYR A 42 4.83 2.58 -10.32
C TYR A 42 5.64 1.92 -9.20
N ILE A 43 6.96 1.81 -9.41
CA ILE A 43 7.92 1.32 -8.42
C ILE A 43 8.91 2.42 -8.09
N LYS A 44 9.29 2.54 -6.81
CA LYS A 44 10.27 3.54 -6.38
C LYS A 44 11.69 3.00 -6.53
N ILE A 45 12.45 3.55 -7.45
CA ILE A 45 13.86 3.19 -7.68
C ILE A 45 14.73 4.38 -7.26
N GLY A 46 15.40 4.24 -6.11
CA GLY A 46 16.09 5.36 -5.48
C GLY A 46 15.09 6.40 -4.98
N SER A 47 15.12 7.61 -5.55
CA SER A 47 14.20 8.70 -5.19
C SER A 47 13.06 8.93 -6.20
N GLU A 48 12.97 8.10 -7.24
CA GLU A 48 12.05 8.34 -8.36
C GLU A 48 11.07 7.19 -8.57
N TYR A 49 9.82 7.53 -8.80
CA TYR A 49 8.82 6.57 -9.27
C TYR A 49 9.03 6.27 -10.75
N ARG A 50 9.05 4.99 -11.09
CA ARG A 50 9.25 4.49 -12.44
C ARG A 50 8.06 3.62 -12.84
N TYR A 51 7.53 3.87 -14.03
CA TYR A 51 6.39 3.12 -14.56
C TYR A 51 6.73 1.65 -14.79
N GLN A 52 5.83 0.75 -14.38
CA GLN A 52 5.95 -0.69 -14.59
C GLN A 52 5.08 -1.13 -15.76
N HIS A 53 5.74 -1.59 -16.83
CA HIS A 53 5.05 -2.21 -17.97
C HIS A 53 4.54 -3.62 -17.66
N TYR A 54 5.11 -4.28 -16.65
CA TYR A 54 4.68 -5.59 -16.17
C TYR A 54 3.58 -5.44 -15.11
N GLY A 55 2.80 -6.51 -14.94
CA GLY A 55 1.76 -6.54 -13.91
C GLY A 55 2.34 -6.95 -12.57
N ILE A 56 1.66 -6.55 -11.49
CA ILE A 56 1.94 -7.02 -10.12
C ILE A 56 0.67 -7.66 -9.54
N PRO A 57 0.81 -8.66 -8.65
CA PRO A 57 -0.35 -9.23 -7.98
C PRO A 57 -0.85 -8.29 -6.88
N ILE A 58 -2.17 -8.09 -6.85
CA ILE A 58 -2.90 -7.28 -5.88
C ILE A 58 -4.06 -8.10 -5.33
N ILE A 59 -4.26 -8.04 -4.02
CA ILE A 59 -5.44 -8.55 -3.34
C ILE A 59 -6.31 -7.35 -2.97
N VAL A 60 -7.46 -7.23 -3.62
CA VAL A 60 -8.45 -6.20 -3.34
C VAL A 60 -9.35 -6.69 -2.21
N ILE A 61 -9.39 -5.98 -1.09
CA ILE A 61 -10.26 -6.30 0.06
C ILE A 61 -11.45 -5.34 0.05
N GLU A 62 -12.63 -5.88 -0.25
CA GLU A 62 -13.84 -5.10 -0.53
C GLU A 62 -14.22 -4.18 0.65
N GLY A 63 -14.34 -2.87 0.36
CA GLY A 63 -14.69 -1.86 1.36
C GLY A 63 -13.60 -1.58 2.39
N VAL A 64 -12.36 -2.02 2.14
CA VAL A 64 -11.23 -1.81 3.04
C VAL A 64 -10.05 -1.17 2.33
N GLY A 65 -9.50 -1.80 1.30
CA GLY A 65 -8.25 -1.40 0.67
C GLY A 65 -7.54 -2.58 0.02
N ASP A 66 -6.32 -2.34 -0.45
CA ASP A 66 -5.60 -3.28 -1.30
C ASP A 66 -4.28 -3.72 -0.63
N ILE A 67 -3.88 -4.95 -0.92
CA ILE A 67 -2.55 -5.48 -0.58
C ILE A 67 -1.82 -5.76 -1.89
N GLY A 68 -0.78 -4.99 -2.19
CA GLY A 68 0.04 -5.17 -3.37
C GLY A 68 1.39 -5.79 -3.05
N PHE A 69 1.87 -6.64 -3.95
CA PHE A 69 3.16 -7.32 -3.83
C PHE A 69 4.02 -6.90 -5.02
N ASN A 70 5.11 -6.18 -4.76
CA ASN A 70 5.93 -5.51 -5.77
C ASN A 70 7.42 -5.84 -5.61
N MET A 71 8.25 -5.56 -6.62
CA MET A 71 9.68 -5.91 -6.56
C MET A 71 10.44 -5.22 -5.42
N ASP A 72 9.94 -4.09 -4.91
CA ASP A 72 10.50 -3.36 -3.75
C ASP A 72 9.85 -3.72 -2.41
N GLY A 73 8.90 -4.65 -2.40
CA GLY A 73 8.26 -5.16 -1.18
C GLY A 73 6.75 -5.22 -1.28
N ILE A 74 6.11 -5.20 -0.11
CA ILE A 74 4.66 -5.28 0.02
C ILE A 74 4.14 -3.90 0.39
N PHE A 75 3.03 -3.49 -0.21
CA PHE A 75 2.32 -2.29 0.20
C PHE A 75 0.88 -2.57 0.58
N PHE A 76 0.36 -1.79 1.52
CA PHE A 76 -1.07 -1.72 1.81
C PHE A 76 -1.57 -0.35 1.39
N GLU A 77 -2.63 -0.32 0.61
CA GLU A 77 -3.24 0.91 0.13
C GLU A 77 -4.67 1.03 0.68
N PHE A 78 -4.98 2.19 1.24
CA PHE A 78 -6.31 2.52 1.75
C PHE A 78 -6.74 3.85 1.16
N PHE A 79 -8.05 4.02 0.98
CA PHE A 79 -8.63 5.29 0.55
C PHE A 79 -9.47 5.85 1.67
N LEU A 80 -9.16 7.07 2.09
CA LEU A 80 -9.96 7.84 3.02
C LEU A 80 -10.52 9.07 2.29
N ASP A 81 -11.74 9.46 2.65
CA ASP A 81 -12.23 10.76 2.25
C ASP A 81 -11.49 11.89 3.00
N ARG A 82 -11.70 13.11 2.54
CA ARG A 82 -11.08 14.30 3.15
C ARG A 82 -11.37 14.43 4.65
N ASP A 83 -12.61 14.18 5.07
CA ASP A 83 -13.04 14.39 6.44
C ASP A 83 -12.45 13.32 7.36
N GLU A 84 -12.44 12.06 6.92
CA GLU A 84 -11.75 10.96 7.59
C GLU A 84 -10.27 11.28 7.78
N LEU A 85 -9.59 11.71 6.73
CA LEU A 85 -8.15 11.99 6.78
C LEU A 85 -7.82 13.24 7.63
N ALA A 86 -8.63 14.29 7.57
CA ALA A 86 -8.40 15.51 8.35
C ALA A 86 -8.50 15.28 9.87
N ASN A 87 -9.38 14.35 10.27
CA ASN A 87 -9.61 13.98 11.66
C ASN A 87 -8.67 12.89 12.18
N MET A 88 -7.95 12.21 11.29
CA MET A 88 -7.00 11.16 11.66
C MET A 88 -5.90 11.65 12.61
N ASP A 89 -5.56 10.82 13.61
CA ASP A 89 -4.34 10.99 14.41
C ASP A 89 -3.12 10.41 13.68
N PHE A 90 -2.40 11.28 12.98
CA PHE A 90 -1.18 10.91 12.27
C PHE A 90 -0.07 10.36 13.18
N ASN A 91 -0.12 10.57 14.49
CA ASN A 91 0.86 9.98 15.40
C ASN A 91 0.81 8.44 15.36
N GLU A 92 -0.38 7.83 15.17
CA GLU A 92 -0.54 6.36 15.11
C GLU A 92 0.22 5.73 13.93
N ILE A 93 0.48 6.49 12.87
CA ILE A 93 1.10 6.00 11.63
C ILE A 93 2.47 6.61 11.33
N SER A 94 2.85 7.70 12.00
CA SER A 94 4.08 8.46 11.71
C SER A 94 5.39 7.68 11.88
N ASN A 95 5.38 6.59 12.65
CA ASN A 95 6.54 5.70 12.84
C ASN A 95 6.63 4.60 11.79
N ARG A 96 5.68 4.52 10.85
CA ARG A 96 5.64 3.55 9.75
C ARG A 96 6.13 4.21 8.47
N HIS A 97 6.61 3.40 7.53
CA HIS A 97 6.92 3.88 6.18
C HIS A 97 5.59 4.09 5.44
N VAL A 98 5.04 5.30 5.55
CA VAL A 98 3.72 5.66 5.02
C VAL A 98 3.80 6.90 4.16
N GLU A 99 3.05 6.89 3.07
CA GLU A 99 2.86 7.99 2.14
C GLU A 99 1.37 8.30 1.99
N ILE A 100 1.05 9.57 1.75
CA ILE A 100 -0.31 10.03 1.50
C ILE A 100 -0.30 10.87 0.23
N TYR A 101 -1.13 10.50 -0.73
CA TYR A 101 -1.22 11.14 -2.04
C TYR A 101 -2.68 11.42 -2.42
N GLY A 102 -2.88 12.28 -3.41
CA GLY A 102 -4.20 12.54 -3.98
C GLY A 102 -4.72 11.33 -4.75
N ALA A 103 -5.99 10.97 -4.57
CA ALA A 103 -6.59 9.88 -5.34
C ALA A 103 -6.93 10.29 -6.79
N GLU A 104 -7.23 11.57 -7.02
CA GLU A 104 -7.44 12.16 -8.33
C GLU A 104 -6.12 12.57 -9.02
N ASP A 105 -5.16 13.11 -8.26
CA ASP A 105 -3.78 13.35 -8.70
C ASP A 105 -2.74 12.64 -7.81
N CYS A 106 -2.38 11.42 -8.23
CA CYS A 106 -1.43 10.57 -7.53
C CYS A 106 0.03 11.06 -7.59
N SER A 107 0.32 12.17 -8.29
CA SER A 107 1.66 12.76 -8.33
C SER A 107 1.94 13.71 -7.17
N VAL A 108 0.91 14.07 -6.39
CA VAL A 108 1.02 15.04 -5.29
C VAL A 108 1.11 14.33 -3.94
N ASP A 109 2.29 14.41 -3.31
CA ASP A 109 2.51 13.93 -1.95
C ASP A 109 2.01 14.92 -0.88
N TYR A 110 0.98 14.51 -0.14
CA TYR A 110 0.47 15.22 1.02
C TYR A 110 1.29 14.92 2.28
N TYR A 111 1.79 13.69 2.42
CA TYR A 111 2.70 13.28 3.49
C TYR A 111 3.72 12.26 3.01
N LYS A 112 4.93 12.39 3.54
CA LYS A 112 5.96 11.36 3.55
C LYS A 112 6.71 11.39 4.88
N ILE A 113 7.39 10.30 5.20
CA ILE A 113 8.19 10.23 6.43
C ILE A 113 9.19 11.41 6.52
N GLY A 114 9.21 12.07 7.68
CA GLY A 114 9.99 13.29 7.92
C GLY A 114 9.24 14.61 7.70
N ASP A 115 8.06 14.60 7.07
CA ASP A 115 7.21 15.79 7.00
C ASP A 115 6.65 16.17 8.38
N LYS A 116 6.53 17.48 8.63
CA LYS A 116 5.89 17.97 9.86
C LYS A 116 4.38 17.77 9.77
N LEU A 117 3.79 17.04 10.71
CA LEU A 117 2.35 16.74 10.74
C LEU A 117 1.44 17.97 10.56
N ARG A 118 1.81 19.11 11.17
CA ARG A 118 1.07 20.38 11.02
C ARG A 118 0.96 20.86 9.56
N ASN A 119 1.92 20.51 8.72
CA ASN A 119 1.92 20.88 7.30
C ASN A 119 0.99 19.96 6.50
N VAL A 120 0.82 18.71 6.92
CA VAL A 120 -0.02 17.70 6.25
C VAL A 120 -1.48 18.14 6.28
N LYS A 121 -2.01 18.45 7.47
CA LYS A 121 -3.40 18.93 7.63
C LYS A 121 -3.70 20.14 6.74
N ARG A 122 -2.80 21.13 6.74
CA ARG A 122 -2.95 22.31 5.89
C ARG A 122 -2.94 22.00 4.39
N LYS A 123 -2.12 21.03 3.94
CA LYS A 123 -2.12 20.60 2.54
C LYS A 123 -3.46 19.93 2.18
N ILE A 124 -3.98 19.07 3.05
CA ILE A 124 -5.28 18.38 2.86
C ILE A 124 -6.43 19.39 2.81
N GLU A 125 -6.49 20.32 3.76
CA GLU A 125 -7.53 21.37 3.82
C GLU A 125 -7.53 22.25 2.56
N GLY A 126 -6.34 22.59 2.05
CA GLY A 126 -6.17 23.39 0.82
C GLY A 126 -6.27 22.59 -0.48
N SER A 127 -6.47 21.28 -0.42
CA SER A 127 -6.55 20.39 -1.57
C SER A 127 -7.87 20.54 -2.34
N THR A 128 -7.91 20.10 -3.60
CA THR A 128 -9.15 19.87 -4.37
C THR A 128 -9.54 18.38 -4.43
N GLU A 129 -8.73 17.49 -3.85
CA GLU A 129 -8.97 16.03 -3.83
C GLU A 129 -10.17 15.69 -2.93
N ASN A 130 -11.03 14.77 -3.36
CA ASN A 130 -12.15 14.31 -2.53
C ASN A 130 -11.74 13.11 -1.67
N SER A 131 -10.76 12.35 -2.12
CA SER A 131 -10.20 11.21 -1.42
C SER A 131 -8.68 11.19 -1.54
N PHE A 132 -8.05 10.48 -0.61
CA PHE A 132 -6.61 10.38 -0.50
C PHE A 132 -6.22 8.91 -0.38
N GLY A 133 -5.22 8.53 -1.16
CA GLY A 133 -4.54 7.25 -1.01
C GLY A 133 -3.58 7.32 0.17
N ILE A 134 -3.58 6.28 1.00
CA ILE A 134 -2.65 6.09 2.11
C ILE A 134 -1.96 4.76 1.88
N ALA A 135 -0.67 4.83 1.55
CA ALA A 135 0.14 3.65 1.25
C ALA A 135 1.15 3.37 2.36
N PHE A 136 1.13 2.16 2.91
CA PHE A 136 2.10 1.66 3.89
C PHE A 136 3.03 0.67 3.21
N TYR A 137 4.34 0.86 3.32
CA TYR A 137 5.35 0.06 2.63
C TYR A 137 6.14 -0.82 3.60
N TYR A 138 6.38 -2.06 3.19
CA TYR A 138 7.12 -3.07 3.93
C TYR A 138 8.24 -3.62 3.05
N ASN A 139 9.49 -3.27 3.40
CA ASN A 139 10.69 -3.54 2.60
C ASN A 139 11.13 -5.03 2.59
N SER A 140 10.34 -5.94 3.14
CA SER A 140 10.60 -7.37 3.14
C SER A 140 9.32 -8.15 2.89
N TYR A 141 9.45 -9.20 2.09
CA TYR A 141 8.56 -10.36 2.13
C TYR A 141 8.82 -11.16 3.41
N ASP A 142 8.85 -10.48 4.57
CA ASP A 142 9.23 -11.07 5.84
C ASP A 142 8.30 -12.24 6.14
N VAL A 143 8.84 -13.46 5.97
CA VAL A 143 8.05 -14.69 5.91
C VAL A 143 7.40 -15.01 7.26
N ASP A 144 7.91 -14.38 8.33
CA ASP A 144 7.44 -14.57 9.71
C ASP A 144 6.33 -13.61 10.12
N ARG A 145 6.13 -12.49 9.41
CA ARG A 145 5.09 -11.52 9.74
C ARG A 145 3.79 -11.94 9.05
N ASP A 146 2.73 -12.16 9.84
CA ASP A 146 1.41 -12.37 9.25
C ASP A 146 0.92 -11.06 8.62
N ILE A 147 1.07 -10.97 7.30
CA ILE A 147 0.64 -9.84 6.49
C ILE A 147 -0.83 -9.45 6.70
N ILE A 148 -1.68 -10.44 6.99
CA ILE A 148 -3.10 -10.23 7.22
C ILE A 148 -3.31 -9.57 8.58
N GLU A 149 -2.60 -10.02 9.60
CA GLU A 149 -2.64 -9.40 10.92
C GLU A 149 -2.17 -7.94 10.86
N GLU A 150 -1.05 -7.67 10.18
CA GLU A 150 -0.53 -6.32 10.01
C GLU A 150 -1.51 -5.43 9.24
N PHE A 151 -2.11 -5.94 8.15
CA PHE A 151 -3.13 -5.20 7.39
C PHE A 151 -4.32 -4.82 8.28
N MET A 152 -4.76 -5.73 9.14
CA MET A 152 -5.87 -5.49 10.07
C MET A 152 -5.49 -4.51 11.20
N ILE A 153 -4.24 -4.52 11.67
CA ILE A 153 -3.72 -3.52 12.61
C ILE A 153 -3.75 -2.13 11.99
N VAL A 154 -3.24 -1.99 10.76
CA VAL A 154 -3.22 -0.70 10.04
C VAL A 154 -4.64 -0.22 9.78
N LYS A 155 -5.53 -1.09 9.28
CA LYS A 155 -6.96 -0.77 9.10
C LYS A 155 -7.58 -0.21 10.38
N LYS A 156 -7.30 -0.83 11.52
CA LYS A 156 -7.85 -0.39 12.81
C LYS A 156 -7.31 0.97 13.25
N ALA A 157 -6.07 1.30 12.89
CA ALA A 157 -5.50 2.63 13.15
C ALA A 157 -6.13 3.72 12.28
N LEU A 158 -6.62 3.37 11.08
CA LEU A 158 -7.25 4.33 10.15
C LEU A 158 -8.73 4.63 10.45
N LYS A 159 -9.46 3.74 11.15
CA LYS A 159 -10.92 3.84 11.37
C LYS A 159 -11.34 4.24 12.79
N LYS A 160 -10.49 4.94 13.55
CA LYS A 160 -10.85 5.50 14.87
C LYS A 160 -11.05 7.00 14.76
#